data_AF-A0A5R9FVV7-F1
#
_entry.id   AF-A0A5R9FVV7-F1
#
_cell.length_a   1.000
_cell.length_b   1.000
_cell.length_c   1.000
_cell.angle_alpha   90.00
_cell.angle_beta   90.00
_cell.angle_gamma   90.00
#
_symmetry.space_group_name_H-M   'P 1'
#
loop_
_entity.id
_entity.type
_entity.pdbx_description
1 polymer ?
#
loop_
_entity_poly.entity_id
_entity_poly.type
_entity_poly.pdbx_seq_one_letter_code
_entity_poly.pdbx_strand_id
1 'polypeptide(L)' 'MNQGATEADVTLSAECTVAEFGPESADLHAYCRQTKDAPLIHGGRILLVRRCRCACHQGK' A
#
# COMPACT_ATOMS: atom_id res chain seq x y z
N MET A 1 6.95 -21.58 -13.87
CA MET A 1 7.41 -20.27 -14.39
C MET A 1 8.01 -19.50 -13.23
N ASN A 2 9.25 -19.06 -13.39
CA ASN A 2 10.01 -18.26 -12.42
C ASN A 2 9.49 -16.83 -12.37
N GLN A 3 9.21 -16.31 -11.18
CA GLN A 3 9.33 -14.88 -10.92
C GLN A 3 9.93 -14.68 -9.53
N GLY A 4 11.27 -14.70 -9.49
CA GLY A 4 12.01 -13.93 -8.51
C GLY A 4 12.11 -12.51 -9.04
N ALA A 5 11.28 -11.62 -8.54
CA ALA A 5 11.55 -10.20 -8.57
C ALA A 5 11.96 -9.82 -7.14
N THR A 6 13.16 -9.28 -6.99
CA THR A 6 13.51 -8.46 -5.84
C THR A 6 12.62 -7.22 -5.88
N GLU A 7 11.36 -7.36 -5.45
CA GLU A 7 10.49 -6.25 -5.16
C GLU A 7 11.12 -5.54 -3.97
N ALA A 8 11.56 -4.30 -4.15
CA ALA A 8 11.54 -3.39 -3.02
C ALA A 8 10.13 -3.55 -2.41
N ASP A 9 10.02 -3.96 -1.15
CA ASP A 9 8.75 -4.13 -0.43
C ASP A 9 7.98 -2.81 -0.47
N VAL A 10 7.29 -2.55 -1.59
CA VAL A 10 6.44 -1.38 -1.75
C VAL A 10 5.20 -1.75 -0.98
N THR A 11 5.15 -1.33 0.28
CA THR A 11 3.94 -1.53 1.09
C THR A 11 2.78 -0.80 0.39
N LEU A 12 1.92 -1.53 -0.31
CA LEU A 12 0.71 -1.02 -0.95
C LEU A 12 -0.49 -1.29 -0.05
N SER A 13 -1.50 -0.42 -0.12
CA SER A 13 -2.80 -0.74 0.48
C SER A 13 -3.50 -1.80 -0.36
N ALA A 14 -4.51 -2.46 0.23
CA ALA A 14 -5.31 -3.44 -0.51
C ALA A 14 -5.91 -2.84 -1.79
N GLU A 15 -6.41 -1.61 -1.74
CA GLU A 15 -6.96 -0.91 -2.90
C GLU A 15 -5.91 -0.71 -4.00
N CYS A 16 -4.70 -0.26 -3.64
CA CYS A 16 -3.63 -0.07 -4.63
C CYS A 16 -3.14 -1.42 -5.17
N THR A 17 -2.98 -2.44 -4.33
CA THR A 17 -2.61 -3.78 -4.75
C THR A 17 -3.59 -4.33 -5.76
N VAL A 18 -4.90 -4.24 -5.51
CA VAL A 18 -5.92 -4.75 -6.44
C VAL A 18 -5.94 -3.93 -7.75
N ALA A 19 -5.75 -2.61 -7.66
CA ALA A 19 -5.72 -1.74 -8.83
C ALA A 19 -4.52 -1.99 -9.76
N GLU A 20 -3.44 -2.60 -9.29
CA GLU A 20 -2.30 -2.97 -10.15
C GLU A 20 -2.58 -4.20 -11.03
N PHE A 21 -3.60 -5.00 -10.73
CA PHE A 21 -3.86 -6.24 -11.47
C PHE A 21 -4.53 -6.03 -12.84
N GLY A 22 -5.16 -4.88 -13.10
CA GLY A 22 -5.80 -4.65 -14.40
C GLY A 22 -6.65 -3.39 -14.51
N PRO A 23 -7.05 -3.03 -15.75
CA PRO A 23 -7.87 -1.85 -16.01
C PRO A 23 -9.27 -1.96 -15.39
N GLU A 24 -9.79 -3.18 -15.19
CA GLU A 24 -11.10 -3.39 -14.56
C GLU A 24 -11.13 -3.03 -13.06
N SER A 25 -9.96 -3.01 -12.40
CA SER A 25 -9.81 -2.69 -10.99
C SER A 25 -9.11 -1.35 -10.76
N ALA A 26 -8.72 -0.63 -11.81
CA ALA A 26 -7.96 0.62 -11.72
C ALA A 26 -8.67 1.69 -10.87
N ASP A 27 -10.00 1.74 -10.93
CA ASP A 27 -10.81 2.70 -10.17
C ASP A 27 -10.74 2.49 -8.65
N LEU A 28 -10.39 1.27 -8.20
CA LEU A 28 -10.21 0.99 -6.77
C LEU A 28 -9.10 1.85 -6.17
N HIS A 29 -8.12 2.26 -6.97
CA HIS A 29 -7.05 3.15 -6.52
C HIS A 29 -7.59 4.46 -5.92
N ALA A 30 -8.68 5.01 -6.48
CA ALA A 30 -9.26 6.27 -6.02
C ALA A 30 -9.78 6.21 -4.57
N TYR A 31 -9.98 5.01 -4.04
CA TYR A 31 -10.43 4.77 -2.67
C TYR A 31 -9.28 4.59 -1.66
N CYS A 32 -8.02 4.62 -2.11
CA CYS A 32 -6.88 4.52 -1.20
C CYS A 32 -6.84 5.71 -0.22
N ARG A 33 -6.97 5.41 1.07
CA ARG A 33 -6.87 6.39 2.17
C ARG A 33 -5.72 6.13 3.13
N GLN A 34 -4.94 5.08 2.90
CA GLN A 34 -3.85 4.62 3.75
C GLN A 34 -2.59 5.48 3.55
N THR A 35 -2.70 6.78 3.76
CA THR A 35 -1.63 7.77 3.48
C THR A 35 -0.66 7.97 4.65
N LYS A 36 -1.04 7.51 5.85
CA LYS A 36 -0.24 7.64 7.07
C LYS A 36 -0.09 6.31 7.77
N ASP A 37 1.00 6.16 8.50
CA ASP A 37 1.20 5.01 9.37
C ASP A 37 0.21 5.07 10.53
N ALA A 38 -0.43 3.94 10.85
CA ALA A 38 -1.27 3.78 12.02
C ALA A 38 -0.47 3.12 13.14
N PRO A 39 -0.17 3.83 14.24
CA PRO A 39 0.54 3.23 15.37
C PRO A 39 -0.39 2.29 16.15
N LEU A 40 0.17 1.21 16.69
CA LEU A 40 -0.55 0.35 17.61
C LEU A 40 -0.61 1.00 19.00
N ILE A 41 -1.81 1.28 19.51
CA ILE A 41 -1.98 1.85 20.85
C ILE A 41 -1.45 0.85 21.90
N HIS A 42 -0.60 1.34 22.81
CA HIS A 42 0.14 0.56 23.82
C HIS A 42 1.22 -0.41 23.28
N GLY A 43 1.45 -0.47 21.97
CA GLY A 43 2.48 -1.31 21.34
C GLY A 43 3.87 -0.66 21.23
N GLY A 44 4.06 0.56 21.75
CA GLY A 44 5.30 1.32 21.57
C GLY A 44 5.47 1.86 20.13
N ARG A 45 6.62 1.64 19.50
CA ARG A 45 6.94 2.08 18.10
C ARG A 45 6.45 1.10 17.02
N ILE A 46 5.58 0.16 17.36
CA ILE A 46 5.03 -0.84 16.42
C ILE A 46 3.90 -0.21 15.60
N LEU A 47 3.93 -0.44 14.29
CA LEU A 47 2.87 -0.02 13.38
C LEU A 47 1.85 -1.13 13.22
N LEU A 48 0.57 -0.80 13.45
CA LEU A 48 -0.55 -1.70 13.16
C LEU A 48 -0.81 -1.77 11.65
N VAL A 49 -0.70 -0.63 10.96
CA VAL A 49 -0.84 -0.52 9.51
C VAL A 49 0.22 0.44 8.98
N ARG A 50 1.00 0.01 7.98
CA ARG A 50 1.97 0.86 7.28
C ARG A 50 1.28 1.73 6.24
N ARG A 51 1.74 2.95 5.99
CA ARG A 51 1.23 3.76 4.89
C ARG A 51 1.47 3.08 3.54
N CYS A 52 0.54 3.26 2.61
CA CYS A 52 0.70 2.92 1.21
C CYS A 52 1.82 3.77 0.60
N ARG A 53 2.68 3.14 -0.20
CA ARG A 53 3.83 3.78 -0.86
C ARG A 53 3.66 3.90 -2.37
N CYS A 54 2.43 3.83 -2.87
CA CYS A 54 2.14 4.11 -4.28
C CYS A 54 2.59 5.54 -4.65
N ALA A 55 2.99 5.75 -5.90
CA ALA A 55 3.50 7.04 -6.36
C ALA A 55 2.46 8.17 -6.22
N CYS A 56 1.17 7.85 -6.28
CA CYS A 56 0.06 8.79 -6.13
C CYS A 56 -0.02 9.45 -4.75
N HIS A 57 0.67 8.89 -3.74
CA HIS A 57 0.69 9.41 -2.38
C HIS A 57 2.08 9.77 -1.85
N GLN A 58 3.13 9.65 -2.67
CA GLN A 58 4.49 10.13 -2.33
C GLN A 58 4.48 11.66 -2.15
N GLY A 59 4.21 12.13 -0.93
CA GLY A 59 4.19 13.56 -0.59
C GLY A 59 3.02 14.02 0.28
N LYS A 60 2.05 13.13 0.56
CA LYS A 60 1.07 13.32 1.66
C LYS A 60 1.56 12.62 2.93
#